data_AF-A0A8J3M9W9-F1
#
_entry.id   AF-A0A8J3M9W9-F1
#
_cell.length_a   1.000
_cell.length_b   1.000
_cell.length_c   1.000
_cell.angle_alpha   90.00
_cell.angle_beta   90.00
_cell.angle_gamma   90.00
#
_symmetry.space_group_name_H-M   'P 1'
#
loop_
_entity.id
_entity.type
_entity.pdbx_description
1 polymer ?
#
loop_
_entity_poly.entity_id
_entity_poly.type
_entity_poly.pdbx_seq_one_letter_code
_entity_poly.pdbx_strand_id
1 'polypeptide(L)'
;MRLNLSPAVERYQLIAGADEGDPGVAIMARPALTSIIEDAKADDCLIAYADEIRAMVEVGEDAEVSAEVIRSKGRVGLMFAKAVARRVIDGWDGVEDEDGQPAPVTPDRIDAFLDIAPIYDAFTSVYLTRWLIVQHEKNVSAPSPNGTSVGVQTTAQAAKPSAGNARAGRTARKPKKAG
;
A
#
# COMPACT_ATOMS: atom_id res chain seq x y z
N MET A 1 7.17 9.03 17.97
CA MET A 1 5.72 8.72 17.91
C MET A 1 5.40 7.74 19.02
N ARG A 2 4.37 7.99 19.85
CA ARG A 2 3.86 6.98 20.80
C ARG A 2 2.64 6.32 20.16
N LEU A 3 2.62 5.00 20.10
CA LEU A 3 1.53 4.19 19.55
C LEU A 3 0.63 3.73 20.69
N ASN A 4 -0.65 4.13 20.67
CA ASN A 4 -1.69 3.59 21.55
C ASN A 4 -2.33 2.38 20.86
N LEU A 5 -2.33 1.22 21.53
CA LEU A 5 -2.90 -0.03 21.00
C LEU A 5 -4.35 -0.26 21.47
N SER A 6 -4.92 0.67 22.24
CA SER A 6 -6.32 0.58 22.65
C SER A 6 -7.23 0.64 21.41
N PRO A 7 -8.16 -0.32 21.22
CA PRO A 7 -9.16 -0.25 20.16
C PRO A 7 -10.30 0.73 20.47
N ALA A 8 -10.21 1.45 21.59
CA ALA A 8 -11.23 2.39 22.03
C ALA A 8 -11.37 3.57 21.06
N VAL A 9 -12.56 4.14 21.04
CA VAL A 9 -12.85 5.40 20.35
C VAL A 9 -12.00 6.51 20.98
N GLU A 10 -11.25 7.23 20.15
CA GLU A 10 -10.47 8.41 20.55
C GLU A 10 -11.04 9.67 19.88
N ARG A 11 -10.89 10.82 20.55
CA ARG A 11 -11.21 12.11 19.97
C ARG A 11 -10.05 12.62 19.12
N TYR A 12 -10.33 13.05 17.89
CA TYR A 12 -9.37 13.71 17.01
C TYR A 12 -9.89 15.11 16.66
N GLN A 13 -9.18 16.14 17.11
CA GLN A 13 -9.50 17.53 16.75
C GLN A 13 -9.06 17.78 15.31
N LEU A 14 -10.00 18.08 14.42
CA LEU A 14 -9.70 18.37 13.01
C LEU A 14 -9.50 19.86 12.78
N ILE A 15 -10.43 20.69 13.28
CA ILE A 15 -10.38 22.14 13.19
C ILE A 15 -10.51 22.69 14.60
N ALA A 16 -9.58 23.52 15.05
CA ALA A 16 -9.68 24.19 16.34
C ALA A 16 -10.81 25.23 16.31
N GLY A 17 -11.50 25.41 17.44
CA GLY A 17 -12.47 26.51 17.58
C GLY A 17 -11.81 27.87 17.45
N ALA A 18 -12.56 28.84 16.93
CA ALA A 18 -12.06 30.18 16.68
C ALA A 18 -11.82 30.97 17.98
N ASP A 19 -12.69 30.76 18.98
CA ASP A 19 -12.73 31.52 20.22
C ASP A 19 -12.98 30.63 21.46
N GLU A 20 -12.85 31.22 22.65
CA GLU A 20 -13.11 30.54 23.91
C GLU A 20 -14.59 30.10 24.01
N GLY A 21 -14.80 28.79 24.05
CA GLY A 21 -16.14 28.18 24.08
C GLY A 21 -16.59 27.60 22.73
N ASP A 22 -15.89 27.88 21.62
CA ASP A 22 -16.09 27.19 20.36
C ASP A 22 -15.35 25.84 20.39
N PRO A 23 -16.05 24.69 20.34
CA PRO A 23 -15.41 23.38 20.33
C PRO A 23 -14.66 23.08 19.02
N GLY A 24 -14.88 23.87 17.96
CA GLY A 24 -14.42 23.57 16.60
C GLY A 24 -15.02 22.27 16.07
N VAL A 25 -14.29 21.61 15.18
CA VAL A 25 -14.71 20.32 14.59
C VAL A 25 -13.81 19.19 15.06
N ALA A 26 -14.42 18.15 15.62
CA ALA A 26 -13.72 16.95 16.06
C ALA A 26 -14.47 15.69 15.66
N ILE A 27 -13.73 14.60 15.45
CA ILE A 27 -14.30 13.26 15.22
C ILE A 27 -14.00 12.35 16.39
N MET A 28 -14.93 11.43 16.66
CA MET A 28 -14.76 10.31 17.55
C MET A 28 -14.54 9.08 16.70
N ALA A 29 -13.31 8.56 16.69
CA ALA A 29 -12.93 7.49 15.78
C ALA A 29 -12.13 6.39 16.45
N ARG A 30 -12.36 5.15 16.02
CA ARG A 30 -11.51 4.00 16.36
C ARG A 30 -10.18 4.05 15.60
N PRO A 31 -9.12 3.38 16.06
CA PRO A 31 -7.90 3.16 15.28
C PRO A 31 -8.15 2.53 13.91
N ALA A 32 -7.49 3.04 12.86
CA ALA A 32 -7.50 2.39 11.54
C ALA A 32 -6.48 1.22 11.52
N LEU A 33 -6.87 0.10 12.15
CA LEU A 33 -6.09 -1.13 12.15
C LEU A 33 -5.91 -1.69 10.74
N THR A 34 -4.95 -2.59 10.56
CA THR A 34 -4.63 -3.18 9.25
C THR A 34 -5.87 -3.72 8.53
N SER A 35 -6.78 -4.42 9.22
CA SER A 35 -8.01 -4.95 8.60
C SER A 35 -8.87 -3.83 8.03
N ILE A 36 -9.03 -2.71 8.75
CA ILE A 36 -9.81 -1.56 8.28
C ILE A 36 -9.17 -0.94 7.04
N ILE A 37 -7.84 -0.85 7.00
CA ILE A 37 -7.12 -0.31 5.85
C ILE A 37 -7.25 -1.23 4.63
N GLU A 38 -7.12 -2.54 4.81
CA GLU A 38 -7.29 -3.50 3.72
C GLU A 38 -8.75 -3.54 3.24
N ASP A 39 -9.72 -3.53 4.15
CA ASP A 39 -11.15 -3.46 3.80
C ASP A 39 -11.50 -2.15 3.07
N ALA A 40 -10.82 -1.04 3.39
CA ALA A 40 -11.00 0.23 2.69
C ALA A 40 -10.34 0.23 1.29
N LYS A 41 -9.22 -0.46 1.10
CA LYS A 41 -8.63 -0.68 -0.23
C LYS A 41 -9.51 -1.58 -1.10
N ALA A 42 -10.26 -2.48 -0.47
CA ALA A 42 -11.22 -3.36 -1.11
C ALA A 42 -12.62 -2.74 -1.28
N ASP A 43 -12.79 -1.44 -1.03
CA ASP A 43 -14.08 -0.76 -1.17
C ASP A 43 -14.50 -0.71 -2.65
N ASP A 44 -15.71 -1.20 -2.95
CA ASP A 44 -16.19 -1.36 -4.33
C ASP A 44 -16.15 -0.05 -5.13
N CYS A 45 -16.50 1.08 -4.51
CA CYS A 45 -16.44 2.39 -5.15
C CYS A 45 -15.01 2.81 -5.51
N LEU A 46 -14.03 2.48 -4.65
CA LEU A 46 -12.62 2.75 -4.90
C LEU A 46 -12.09 1.86 -6.05
N ILE A 47 -12.45 0.57 -6.03
CA ILE A 47 -12.06 -0.39 -7.07
C ILE A 47 -12.63 0.02 -8.43
N ALA A 48 -13.92 0.30 -8.51
CA ALA A 48 -14.59 0.70 -9.76
C ALA A 48 -13.93 1.93 -10.37
N TYR A 49 -13.65 2.95 -9.55
CA TYR A 49 -12.99 4.17 -10.00
C TYR A 49 -11.53 3.94 -10.43
N ALA A 50 -10.80 3.05 -9.75
CA ALA A 50 -9.44 2.68 -10.14
C ALA A 50 -9.40 1.95 -11.50
N ASP A 51 -10.36 1.06 -11.75
CA ASP A 51 -10.51 0.36 -13.03
C ASP A 51 -10.87 1.33 -14.16
N GLU A 52 -11.74 2.32 -13.89
CA GLU A 52 -12.04 3.41 -14.84
C GLU A 52 -10.79 4.21 -15.21
N ILE A 53 -9.97 4.61 -14.23
CA ILE A 53 -8.71 5.33 -14.49
C ILE A 53 -7.76 4.45 -15.32
N ARG A 54 -7.63 3.17 -14.97
CA ARG A 54 -6.76 2.25 -15.69
C ARG A 54 -7.19 2.12 -17.15
N ALA A 55 -8.48 1.95 -17.41
CA ALA A 55 -9.02 1.89 -18.76
C ALA A 55 -8.75 3.19 -19.56
N MET A 56 -8.82 4.36 -18.92
CA MET A 56 -8.47 5.63 -19.57
C MET A 56 -6.98 5.74 -19.91
N VAL A 57 -6.09 5.25 -19.04
CA VAL A 57 -4.63 5.29 -19.26
C VAL A 57 -4.18 4.27 -20.31
N GLU A 58 -4.78 3.07 -20.37
CA GLU A 58 -4.46 2.05 -21.39
C GLU A 58 -4.83 2.50 -22.82
N VAL A 59 -5.73 3.49 -22.97
CA VAL A 59 -6.13 4.05 -24.27
C VAL A 59 -5.25 5.23 -24.70
N GLY A 60 -4.38 5.76 -23.83
CA GLY A 60 -3.49 6.90 -24.12
C GLY A 60 -2.06 6.63 -23.68
N GLU A 61 -1.24 6.04 -24.57
CA GLU A 61 0.13 5.58 -24.28
C GLU A 61 1.15 6.67 -23.87
N ASP A 62 0.81 7.96 -23.94
CA ASP A 62 1.69 9.06 -23.51
C ASP A 62 1.06 9.85 -22.35
N ALA A 63 0.93 9.21 -21.18
CA ALA A 63 0.47 9.84 -19.95
C ALA A 63 1.56 10.73 -19.33
N GLU A 64 1.89 11.83 -20.02
CA GLU A 64 2.53 13.00 -19.40
C GLU A 64 1.65 13.47 -18.21
N VAL A 65 2.24 14.08 -17.17
CA VAL A 65 1.52 14.51 -15.96
C VAL A 65 0.46 15.56 -16.33
N SER A 66 -0.72 15.09 -16.72
CA SER A 66 -1.83 15.92 -17.18
C SER A 66 -2.68 16.35 -15.99
N ALA A 67 -3.43 17.44 -16.17
CA ALA A 67 -4.42 17.87 -15.18
C ALA A 67 -5.44 16.75 -14.86
N GLU A 68 -5.74 15.87 -15.82
CA GLU A 68 -6.62 14.73 -15.59
C GLU A 68 -6.00 13.67 -14.69
N VAL A 69 -4.71 13.36 -14.87
CA VAL A 69 -3.97 12.44 -13.99
C VAL A 69 -3.83 12.99 -12.57
N ILE A 70 -3.65 14.31 -12.41
CA ILE A 70 -3.61 14.95 -11.08
C ILE A 70 -4.99 14.86 -10.41
N ARG A 71 -6.06 15.20 -11.14
CA ARG A 71 -7.45 15.06 -10.65
C ARG A 71 -7.80 13.62 -10.31
N SER A 72 -7.34 12.66 -11.10
CA SER A 72 -7.65 11.25 -10.89
C SER A 72 -6.99 10.73 -9.61
N LYS A 73 -5.70 11.05 -9.39
CA LYS A 73 -4.99 10.74 -8.14
C LYS A 73 -5.65 11.40 -6.92
N GLY A 74 -6.06 12.66 -7.03
CA GLY A 74 -6.78 13.36 -5.95
C GLY A 74 -8.10 12.68 -5.58
N ARG A 75 -8.88 12.25 -6.59
CA ARG A 75 -10.13 11.50 -6.38
C ARG A 75 -9.90 10.12 -5.76
N VAL A 76 -8.83 9.40 -6.13
CA VAL A 76 -8.46 8.12 -5.48
C VAL A 76 -8.20 8.33 -3.99
N GLY A 77 -7.43 9.36 -3.63
CA GLY A 77 -7.15 9.69 -2.24
C GLY A 77 -8.41 10.01 -1.43
N LEU A 78 -9.32 10.80 -2.02
CA LEU A 78 -10.60 11.13 -1.40
C LEU A 78 -11.49 9.89 -1.20
N MET A 79 -11.63 9.04 -2.21
CA MET A 79 -12.43 7.81 -2.11
C MET A 79 -11.88 6.86 -1.05
N PHE A 80 -10.55 6.71 -0.98
CA PHE A 80 -9.90 5.92 0.06
C PHE A 80 -10.14 6.50 1.46
N ALA A 81 -10.01 7.83 1.63
CA ALA A 81 -10.29 8.49 2.91
C ALA A 81 -11.76 8.30 3.34
N LYS A 82 -12.72 8.42 2.42
CA LYS A 82 -14.14 8.15 2.67
C LYS A 82 -14.38 6.70 3.10
N ALA A 83 -13.78 5.74 2.39
CA ALA A 83 -13.88 4.33 2.74
C ALA A 83 -13.36 4.06 4.16
N VAL A 84 -12.23 4.64 4.55
CA VAL A 84 -11.71 4.54 5.92
C VAL A 84 -12.65 5.21 6.92
N ALA A 85 -13.06 6.46 6.66
CA ALA A 85 -13.90 7.25 7.55
C ALA A 85 -15.22 6.55 7.92
N ARG A 86 -15.91 5.97 6.91
CA ARG A 86 -17.15 5.19 7.11
C ARG A 86 -16.98 3.99 8.06
N ARG A 87 -15.76 3.47 8.21
CA ARG A 87 -15.47 2.31 9.05
C ARG A 87 -15.02 2.67 10.47
N VAL A 88 -14.52 3.90 10.66
CA VAL A 88 -13.83 4.31 11.90
C VAL A 88 -14.53 5.39 12.69
N ILE A 89 -15.31 6.26 12.03
CA ILE A 89 -16.02 7.36 12.70
C ILE A 89 -17.28 6.81 13.37
N ASP A 90 -17.33 6.96 14.69
CA ASP A 90 -18.47 6.56 15.52
C ASP A 90 -19.24 7.79 16.05
N GLY A 91 -18.69 9.00 15.88
CA GLY A 91 -19.27 10.27 16.36
C GLY A 91 -18.50 11.49 15.84
N TRP A 92 -19.07 12.68 16.02
CA TRP A 92 -18.40 13.96 15.78
C TRP A 92 -18.99 15.06 16.66
N ASP A 93 -18.25 16.14 16.82
CA ASP A 93 -18.70 17.39 17.43
C ASP A 93 -18.49 18.55 16.45
N GLY A 94 -19.33 19.58 16.56
CA GLY A 94 -19.26 20.76 15.69
C GLY A 94 -19.70 20.50 14.25
N VAL A 95 -20.44 19.41 14.01
CA VAL A 95 -21.05 19.08 12.72
C VAL A 95 -22.56 19.12 12.88
N GLU A 96 -23.17 20.08 12.21
CA GLU A 96 -24.60 20.33 12.27
C GLU A 96 -25.26 20.02 10.92
N ASP A 97 -26.56 19.79 10.94
CA ASP A 97 -27.38 19.66 9.77
C ASP A 97 -28.04 20.99 9.36
N GLU A 98 -28.92 20.95 8.37
CA GLU A 98 -29.57 22.15 7.83
C GLU A 98 -30.44 22.88 8.85
N ASP A 99 -30.89 22.18 9.91
CA ASP A 99 -31.70 22.72 10.99
C ASP A 99 -30.85 23.18 12.20
N GLY A 100 -29.52 23.15 12.07
CA GLY A 100 -28.57 23.47 13.14
C GLY A 100 -28.55 22.43 14.27
N GLN A 101 -29.03 21.21 14.00
CA GLN A 101 -28.97 20.11 14.96
C GLN A 101 -27.72 19.27 14.73
N PRO A 102 -27.19 18.57 15.76
CA PRO A 102 -26.07 17.65 15.57
C PRO A 102 -26.37 16.64 14.45
N ALA A 103 -25.55 16.65 13.41
CA ALA A 103 -25.75 15.79 12.25
C ALA A 103 -25.61 14.30 12.67
N PRO A 104 -26.53 13.39 12.31
CA PRO A 104 -26.30 11.96 12.51
C PRO A 104 -25.13 11.43 11.69
N VAL A 105 -24.31 10.57 12.30
CA VAL A 105 -23.22 9.87 11.62
C VAL A 105 -23.82 8.78 10.71
N THR A 106 -23.85 9.06 9.42
CA THR A 106 -24.32 8.14 8.37
C THR A 106 -23.31 8.12 7.22
N PRO A 107 -23.24 7.06 6.41
CA PRO A 107 -22.31 6.99 5.28
C PRO A 107 -22.38 8.21 4.36
N ASP A 108 -23.59 8.63 3.97
CA ASP A 108 -23.78 9.77 3.07
C ASP A 108 -23.30 11.09 3.69
N ARG A 109 -23.51 11.27 4.99
CA ARG A 109 -23.05 12.48 5.70
C ARG A 109 -21.54 12.45 5.97
N ILE A 110 -20.94 11.29 6.17
CA ILE A 110 -19.47 11.13 6.23
C ILE A 110 -18.85 11.50 4.88
N ASP A 111 -19.46 11.06 3.79
CA ASP A 111 -19.00 11.39 2.44
C ASP A 111 -19.10 12.89 2.17
N ALA A 112 -20.25 13.52 2.50
CA ALA A 112 -20.43 14.96 2.38
C ALA A 112 -19.47 15.76 3.28
N PHE A 113 -19.22 15.28 4.50
CA PHE A 113 -18.27 15.86 5.44
C PHE A 113 -16.85 15.90 4.85
N LEU A 114 -16.43 14.82 4.20
CA LEU A 114 -15.12 14.74 3.54
C LEU A 114 -15.05 15.42 2.17
N ASP A 115 -16.18 15.79 1.56
CA ASP A 115 -16.16 16.64 0.36
C ASP A 115 -15.79 18.11 0.67
N ILE A 116 -15.80 18.49 1.95
CA ILE A 116 -15.31 19.80 2.41
C ILE A 116 -13.78 19.76 2.45
N ALA A 117 -13.12 20.46 1.52
CA ALA A 117 -11.66 20.37 1.35
C ALA A 117 -10.84 20.60 2.64
N PRO A 118 -11.10 21.63 3.47
CA PRO A 118 -10.41 21.78 4.75
C PRO A 118 -10.56 20.59 5.71
N ILE A 119 -11.72 19.92 5.69
CA ILE A 119 -11.99 18.75 6.51
C ILE A 119 -11.23 17.54 5.99
N TYR A 120 -11.21 17.32 4.67
CA TYR A 120 -10.42 16.26 4.06
C TYR A 120 -8.93 16.39 4.39
N ASP A 121 -8.38 17.60 4.28
CA ASP A 121 -6.97 17.87 4.60
C ASP A 121 -6.68 17.63 6.09
N ALA A 122 -7.57 18.09 6.97
CA ALA A 122 -7.45 17.88 8.41
C ALA A 122 -7.57 16.40 8.78
N PHE A 123 -8.55 15.68 8.24
CA PHE A 123 -8.72 14.24 8.46
C PHE A 123 -7.48 13.46 8.02
N THR A 124 -6.94 13.79 6.85
CA THR A 124 -5.76 13.12 6.30
C THR A 124 -4.53 13.35 7.17
N SER A 125 -4.29 14.60 7.58
CA SER A 125 -3.10 14.97 8.37
C SER A 125 -3.19 14.51 9.83
N VAL A 126 -4.34 14.68 10.49
CA VAL A 126 -4.52 14.39 11.92
C VAL A 126 -4.77 12.90 12.18
N TYR A 127 -5.61 12.26 11.36
CA TYR A 127 -6.04 10.89 11.59
C TYR A 127 -5.32 9.91 10.65
N LEU A 128 -5.47 10.05 9.33
CA LEU A 128 -5.10 9.00 8.38
C LEU A 128 -3.58 8.79 8.30
N THR A 129 -2.81 9.88 8.26
CA THR A 129 -1.34 9.85 8.17
C THR A 129 -0.72 9.07 9.33
N ARG A 130 -1.30 9.16 10.54
CA ARG A 130 -0.87 8.43 11.74
C ARG A 130 -0.83 6.92 11.52
N TRP A 131 -1.79 6.40 10.76
CA TRP A 131 -1.97 4.96 10.51
C TRP A 131 -1.24 4.49 9.25
N LEU A 132 -0.95 5.39 8.30
CA LEU A 132 -0.22 5.08 7.08
C LEU A 132 1.32 5.10 7.25
N ILE A 133 1.86 5.94 8.15
CA ILE A 133 3.31 5.98 8.41
C ILE A 133 3.86 4.61 8.86
N VAL A 134 3.05 3.82 9.59
CA VAL A 134 3.41 2.46 10.04
C VAL A 134 3.56 1.47 8.86
N GLN A 135 2.92 1.71 7.71
CA GLN A 135 3.02 0.86 6.54
C GLN A 135 4.25 1.19 5.66
N HIS A 136 4.75 2.43 5.73
CA HIS A 136 5.85 2.84 4.85
C HIS A 136 7.20 2.21 5.24
N GLU A 137 7.43 1.90 6.52
CA GLU A 137 8.63 1.15 6.96
C GLU A 137 8.68 -0.27 6.36
N LYS A 138 7.53 -0.91 6.15
CA LYS A 138 7.46 -2.24 5.52
C LYS A 138 7.66 -2.20 4.00
N ASN A 139 7.16 -1.16 3.33
CA ASN A 139 7.25 -1.04 1.87
C ASN A 139 8.61 -0.57 1.35
N VAL A 140 9.48 0.00 2.18
CA VAL A 140 10.88 0.28 1.78
C VAL A 140 11.75 -0.99 1.84
N SER A 141 11.24 -2.08 2.41
CA SER A 141 11.93 -3.38 2.49
C SER A 141 11.39 -4.43 1.51
N ALA A 142 10.60 -4.06 0.50
CA ALA A 142 10.25 -5.00 -0.56
C ALA A 142 11.54 -5.50 -1.24
N PRO A 143 11.83 -6.81 -1.28
CA PRO A 143 12.97 -7.33 -2.02
C PRO A 143 12.83 -6.87 -3.47
N SER A 144 13.88 -6.26 -4.02
CA SER A 144 13.94 -6.03 -5.47
C SER A 144 13.63 -7.34 -6.20
N PRO A 145 12.83 -7.33 -7.28
CA PRO A 145 12.67 -8.52 -8.09
C PRO A 145 13.99 -8.77 -8.80
N ASN A 146 14.83 -9.60 -8.22
CA ASN A 146 15.88 -10.27 -8.97
C ASN A 146 15.99 -11.72 -8.50
N GLY A 147 15.53 -12.59 -9.40
CA GLY A 147 15.54 -14.02 -9.28
C GLY A 147 15.04 -14.66 -10.56
N THR A 148 15.51 -14.21 -11.73
CA THR A 148 15.51 -15.01 -12.95
C THR A 148 16.38 -16.24 -12.66
N SER A 149 15.77 -17.30 -12.12
CA SER A 149 16.40 -18.62 -12.10
C SER A 149 16.27 -19.20 -13.50
N VAL A 150 17.14 -18.70 -14.38
CA VAL A 150 17.43 -19.28 -15.69
C VAL A 150 18.01 -20.66 -15.46
N GLY A 151 17.30 -21.68 -15.96
CA GLY A 151 17.86 -22.97 -16.34
C GLY A 151 18.30 -23.87 -15.19
N VAL A 152 17.41 -24.80 -14.81
CA VAL A 152 17.82 -26.12 -14.34
C VAL A 152 18.76 -26.72 -15.41
N GLN A 153 20.06 -26.75 -15.14
CA GLN A 153 20.94 -27.76 -15.74
C GLN A 153 21.07 -28.89 -14.74
N THR A 154 20.48 -30.04 -15.10
CA THR A 154 20.62 -31.31 -14.39
C THR A 154 22.10 -31.67 -14.25
N THR A 155 22.64 -31.56 -13.04
CA THR A 155 24.05 -31.86 -12.71
C THR A 155 24.31 -33.33 -12.39
N ALA A 156 23.53 -34.26 -12.96
CA ALA A 156 23.80 -35.69 -12.85
C ALA A 156 24.47 -36.20 -14.12
N GLN A 157 25.80 -36.33 -14.10
CA GLN A 157 26.54 -37.07 -15.13
C GLN A 157 26.30 -38.58 -14.97
N ALA A 158 26.05 -39.27 -16.09
CA ALA A 158 25.83 -40.71 -16.14
C ALA A 158 27.03 -41.52 -15.60
N ALA A 159 26.76 -42.62 -14.92
CA ALA A 159 27.77 -43.50 -14.32
C ALA A 159 28.70 -44.14 -15.37
N LYS A 160 29.99 -44.23 -15.04
CA LYS A 160 31.04 -44.78 -15.92
C LYS A 160 30.87 -46.29 -16.15
N PRO A 161 31.02 -46.80 -17.37
CA PRO A 161 31.04 -48.25 -17.62
C PRO A 161 32.32 -48.91 -17.06
N SER A 162 32.17 -50.18 -16.68
CA SER A 162 33.17 -51.03 -16.01
C SER A 162 34.46 -51.24 -16.80
N ALA A 163 35.55 -51.46 -16.05
CA ALA A 163 36.93 -51.64 -16.52
C ALA A 163 37.12 -52.82 -17.49
N GLY A 164 37.90 -52.58 -18.54
CA GLY A 164 38.47 -53.61 -19.42
C GLY A 164 39.89 -53.98 -18.99
N ASN A 165 40.19 -55.28 -18.99
CA ASN A 165 41.37 -55.88 -18.35
C ASN A 165 42.68 -55.72 -19.14
N ALA A 166 43.80 -55.81 -18.42
CA ALA A 166 45.19 -55.59 -18.84
C ALA A 166 45.74 -56.58 -19.89
N ARG A 167 46.75 -56.14 -20.66
CA ARG A 167 47.80 -57.02 -21.22
C ARG A 167 49.19 -56.37 -21.19
N ALA A 168 50.18 -57.23 -20.97
CA ALA A 168 51.53 -56.96 -20.53
C ALA A 168 52.60 -56.96 -21.64
N GLY A 169 53.77 -56.36 -21.31
CA GLY A 169 55.10 -56.61 -21.90
C GLY A 169 55.41 -55.84 -23.20
N ARG A 170 56.65 -55.44 -23.55
CA ARG A 170 57.98 -55.87 -23.10
C ARG A 170 59.06 -54.83 -23.54
N THR A 171 59.98 -54.50 -22.62
CA THR A 171 61.42 -54.11 -22.75
C THR A 171 62.03 -53.44 -24.00
N ALA A 172 62.73 -52.32 -23.72
CA ALA A 172 64.11 -51.91 -24.07
C ALA A 172 64.59 -51.69 -25.52
N ARG A 173 65.16 -50.49 -25.80
CA ARG A 173 66.62 -50.24 -25.98
C ARG A 173 66.94 -48.78 -26.34
N LYS A 174 68.12 -48.32 -25.89
CA LYS A 174 68.79 -47.03 -26.17
C LYS A 174 69.83 -47.22 -27.30
N PRO A 175 70.09 -46.21 -28.13
CA PRO A 175 71.47 -45.70 -28.33
C PRO A 175 71.47 -44.17 -28.62
N LYS A 176 72.54 -43.41 -28.84
CA LYS A 176 73.97 -43.31 -28.44
C LYS A 176 74.41 -41.90 -28.93
N LYS A 177 75.25 -41.17 -28.19
CA LYS A 177 75.85 -39.89 -28.60
C LYS A 177 76.97 -40.07 -29.64
N ALA A 178 77.08 -39.13 -30.57
CA ALA A 178 78.30 -38.66 -31.28
C ALA A 178 77.92 -37.33 -31.97
N GLY A 179 78.70 -36.25 -31.97
CA GLY A 179 80.05 -36.01 -31.47
C GLY A 179 80.24 -34.55 -31.07
#